data_AF-A0A4P8GX65-F1
#
_entry.id   AF-A0A4P8GX65-F1
#
_cell.length_a   1.000
_cell.length_b   1.000
_cell.length_c   1.000
_cell.angle_alpha   90.00
_cell.angle_beta   90.00
_cell.angle_gamma   90.00
#
_symmetry.space_group_name_H-M   'P 1'
#
loop_
_entity.id
_entity.type
_entity.pdbx_description
1 polymer ?
#
loop_
_entity_poly.entity_id
_entity_poly.type
_entity_poly.pdbx_seq_one_letter_code
_entity_poly.pdbx_strand_id
1 'polypeptide(L)' 'MLSTFKYLASRLRRDETGATAVEYGIMVGLIAVVIIVAVTLLGTTLQDMFVQVQCSIGGGAYTAGAGGASGTCVQP' A
#
# COMPACT_ATOMS: atom_id res chain seq x y z
N MET A 1 -26.75 -9.52 -44.44
CA MET A 1 -26.59 -10.43 -43.28
C MET A 1 -25.17 -10.49 -42.71
N LEU A 2 -24.24 -9.60 -43.10
CA LEU A 2 -22.86 -9.61 -42.58
C LEU A 2 -22.66 -8.70 -41.34
N SER A 3 -23.62 -7.80 -41.08
CA SER A 3 -23.53 -6.79 -40.02
C SER A 3 -23.72 -7.36 -38.61
N THR A 4 -24.62 -8.34 -38.44
CA THR A 4 -24.84 -9.05 -37.18
C THR A 4 -23.62 -9.89 -36.78
N PHE A 5 -22.99 -10.56 -37.74
CA PHE A 5 -21.79 -11.38 -37.51
C PHE A 5 -20.58 -10.53 -37.08
N LYS A 6 -20.38 -9.35 -37.68
CA LYS A 6 -19.33 -8.41 -37.26
C LYS A 6 -19.54 -7.84 -35.85
N TYR A 7 -20.78 -7.64 -35.43
CA TYR A 7 -21.12 -7.16 -34.09
C TYR A 7 -20.80 -8.20 -32.99
N LEU A 8 -21.09 -9.47 -33.25
CA LEU A 8 -20.74 -10.59 -32.37
C LEU A 8 -19.21 -10.79 -32.28
N ALA A 9 -18.51 -10.78 -33.41
CA ALA A 9 -17.04 -10.90 -33.44
C ALA A 9 -16.31 -9.74 -32.74
N SER A 10 -16.88 -8.53 -32.80
CA SER A 10 -16.40 -7.35 -32.06
C SER A 10 -16.62 -7.45 -30.54
N ARG A 11 -17.63 -8.21 -30.10
CA ARG A 11 -17.95 -8.43 -28.68
C ARG A 11 -17.06 -9.52 -28.08
N LEU A 12 -16.83 -10.62 -28.79
CA LEU A 12 -15.89 -11.68 -28.37
C LEU A 12 -14.44 -11.16 -28.26
N ARG A 13 -13.97 -10.32 -29.21
CA ARG A 13 -12.64 -9.67 -29.08
C ARG A 13 -12.52 -8.76 -27.86
N ARG A 14 -13.62 -8.19 -27.37
CA ARG A 14 -13.65 -7.37 -26.14
C ARG A 14 -13.68 -8.23 -24.88
N ASP A 15 -14.36 -9.37 -24.89
CA ASP A 15 -14.49 -10.25 -23.70
C ASP A 15 -13.16 -10.92 -23.31
N GLU A 16 -12.27 -11.21 -24.28
CA GLU A 16 -10.94 -11.79 -24.00
C GLU A 16 -9.94 -10.75 -23.46
N THR A 17 -10.09 -9.49 -23.88
CA THR A 17 -9.29 -8.36 -23.35
C THR A 17 -9.74 -7.97 -21.93
N GLY A 18 -11.03 -8.18 -21.61
CA GLY A 18 -11.58 -7.95 -20.27
C GLY A 18 -11.24 -9.06 -19.27
N ALA A 19 -11.27 -10.33 -19.70
CA ALA A 19 -10.91 -11.47 -18.85
C ALA A 19 -9.42 -11.45 -18.45
N THR A 20 -8.53 -11.12 -19.38
CA THR A 20 -7.09 -10.96 -19.11
C THR A 20 -6.78 -9.77 -18.18
N ALA A 21 -7.57 -8.69 -18.22
CA ALA A 21 -7.42 -7.58 -17.30
C ALA A 21 -7.65 -7.97 -15.83
N VAL A 22 -8.52 -8.95 -15.56
CA VAL A 22 -8.82 -9.42 -14.19
C VAL A 22 -7.70 -10.29 -13.63
N GLU A 23 -7.06 -11.13 -14.45
CA GLU A 23 -5.93 -11.96 -14.01
C GLU A 23 -4.73 -11.10 -13.58
N TYR A 24 -4.32 -10.16 -14.43
CA TYR A 24 -3.26 -9.22 -14.07
C TYR A 24 -3.70 -8.29 -12.92
N GLY A 25 -4.99 -7.94 -12.85
CA GLY A 25 -5.56 -7.16 -11.75
C GLY A 25 -5.44 -7.85 -10.39
N ILE A 26 -5.67 -9.16 -10.31
CA ILE A 26 -5.49 -9.93 -9.07
C ILE A 26 -4.01 -10.04 -8.69
N MET A 27 -3.11 -10.29 -9.65
CA MET A 27 -1.67 -10.35 -9.37
C MET A 27 -1.15 -9.03 -8.81
N VAL A 28 -1.52 -7.91 -9.44
CA VAL A 28 -1.18 -6.56 -8.94
C VAL A 28 -1.86 -6.27 -7.61
N GLY A 29 -3.10 -6.72 -7.42
CA GLY A 29 -3.83 -6.59 -6.16
C GLY A 29 -3.13 -7.24 -4.97
N LEU A 30 -2.58 -8.44 -5.14
CA LEU A 30 -1.81 -9.12 -4.09
C LEU A 30 -0.51 -8.38 -3.75
N ILE A 31 0.18 -7.86 -4.76
CA ILE A 31 1.39 -7.03 -4.56
C ILE A 31 1.03 -5.74 -3.81
N ALA A 32 -0.10 -5.11 -4.15
CA ALA A 32 -0.56 -3.90 -3.48
C ALA A 32 -0.79 -4.12 -1.97
N VAL A 33 -1.41 -5.24 -1.59
CA VAL A 33 -1.62 -5.59 -0.17
C VAL A 33 -0.28 -5.73 0.58
N VAL A 34 0.70 -6.41 -0.03
CA VAL A 34 2.04 -6.56 0.56
C VAL A 34 2.74 -5.22 0.72
N ILE A 35 2.66 -4.34 -0.29
CA ILE A 35 3.24 -3.00 -0.24
C ILE A 35 2.59 -2.17 0.86
N ILE A 36 1.26 -2.22 1.02
CA ILE A 36 0.55 -1.50 2.08
C ILE A 36 1.08 -1.93 3.45
N VAL A 37 1.18 -3.24 3.70
CA VAL A 37 1.74 -3.75 4.97
C VAL A 37 3.17 -3.27 5.16
N ALA A 38 4.03 -3.39 4.15
CA ALA A 38 5.42 -2.94 4.26
C ALA A 38 5.54 -1.44 4.55
N VAL A 39 4.73 -0.60 3.88
CA VAL A 39 4.73 0.86 4.08
C VAL A 39 4.17 1.23 5.45
N THR A 40 3.18 0.51 5.99
CA THR A 40 2.69 0.77 7.35
C THR A 40 3.76 0.53 8.41
N LEU A 41 4.50 -0.58 8.31
CA LEU A 41 5.62 -0.91 9.22
C LEU A 41 6.81 0.05 9.07
N LEU A 42 7.10 0.47 7.84
CA LEU A 42 8.11 1.48 7.60
C LEU A 42 7.69 2.83 8.18
N GLY A 43 6.42 3.22 7.99
CA GLY A 43 5.85 4.44 8.51
C GLY A 43 5.91 4.54 10.04
N THR A 44 5.66 3.43 10.76
CA THR A 44 5.80 3.40 12.23
C THR A 44 7.25 3.60 12.66
N THR A 45 8.20 2.97 11.96
CA THR A 45 9.64 3.11 12.24
C THR A 45 10.14 4.53 11.99
N LEU A 46 9.73 5.14 10.88
CA LEU A 46 10.12 6.52 10.55
C LEU A 46 9.55 7.52 11.55
N GLN A 47 8.29 7.37 11.95
CA GLN A 47 7.69 8.22 12.99
C GLN A 47 8.46 8.11 14.31
N ASP A 48 8.84 6.91 14.71
CA ASP A 48 9.62 6.68 15.93
C ASP A 48 11.00 7.35 15.87
N MET A 49 11.69 7.26 14.72
CA MET A 49 12.94 7.99 14.50
C MET A 49 12.75 9.51 14.62
N PHE A 50 11.69 10.06 14.06
CA PHE A 50 11.41 11.51 14.19
C PHE A 50 11.10 11.91 15.63
N VAL A 51 10.39 11.08 16.40
CA VAL A 51 10.16 11.36 17.83
C VAL A 51 11.47 11.30 18.61
N GLN A 52 12.34 10.33 18.35
CA GLN A 52 13.65 10.23 18.98
C GLN A 52 14.53 11.45 18.68
N VAL A 53 14.56 11.91 17.43
CA VAL A 53 15.31 13.11 17.03
C VAL A 53 14.74 14.35 17.72
N GLN A 54 13.43 14.53 17.70
CA GLN A 54 12.79 15.65 18.40
C GLN A 54 13.11 15.64 19.89
N CYS A 55 13.12 14.47 20.53
CA CYS A 55 13.43 14.32 21.94
C CYS A 55 14.89 14.67 22.25
N SER A 56 15.81 14.23 21.39
CA SER A 56 17.24 14.50 21.51
C SER A 56 17.54 16.00 21.39
N ILE A 57 16.76 16.73 20.58
CA ILE A 57 16.87 18.18 20.43
C ILE A 57 16.19 18.92 21.61
N GLY A 58 15.04 18.42 22.07
CA GLY A 58 14.25 19.02 23.16
C GLY A 58 14.76 18.74 24.57
N GLY A 59 15.84 17.95 24.72
CA GLY A 59 16.42 17.59 26.02
C GLY A 59 15.55 16.65 26.85
N GLY A 60 14.57 15.99 26.23
CA GLY A 60 13.66 15.06 26.88
C GLY A 60 14.22 13.63 26.97
N ALA A 61 13.56 12.80 27.78
CA ALA A 61 13.82 11.37 27.81
C ALA A 61 12.90 10.65 26.81
N TYR A 62 13.51 9.94 25.86
CA TYR A 62 12.79 9.09 24.93
C TYR A 62 12.44 7.76 25.60
N THR A 63 11.16 7.39 25.58
CA THR A 63 10.67 6.08 25.99
C THR A 63 10.22 5.30 24.76
N ALA A 64 10.88 4.17 24.48
CA ALA A 64 10.56 3.34 23.33
C ALA A 64 9.12 2.78 23.43
N GLY A 65 8.37 2.88 22.34
CA GLY A 65 7.06 2.28 22.21
C GLY A 65 7.17 0.77 22.01
N ALA A 66 6.22 0.01 22.57
CA ALA A 66 6.14 -1.43 22.34
C ALA A 66 5.25 -1.74 21.13
N GLY A 67 5.68 -2.66 20.26
CA GLY A 67 4.83 -3.31 19.26
C GLY A 67 4.18 -2.38 18.22
N GLY A 68 4.98 -1.68 17.41
CA GLY A 68 4.48 -0.84 16.31
C GLY A 68 3.86 0.50 16.75
N ALA A 69 3.77 0.76 18.05
CA ALA A 69 3.48 2.08 18.58
C ALA A 69 4.74 2.97 18.53
N SER A 70 4.58 4.22 18.13
CA SER A 70 5.65 5.22 18.20
C SER A 70 6.03 5.46 19.65
N GLY A 71 7.33 5.53 19.95
CA GLY A 71 7.82 5.95 21.26
C GLY A 71 7.36 7.36 21.59
N THR A 72 7.38 7.69 22.87
CA THR A 72 6.99 9.02 23.36
C THR A 72 8.20 9.74 23.91
N CYS A 73 8.27 11.04 23.67
CA CYS A 73 9.21 11.90 24.36
C CYS A 73 8.52 12.53 25.56
N VAL A 74 9.07 12.33 26.75
CA VAL A 74 8.72 13.14 27.92
C VAL A 74 9.81 14.19 28.05
N GLN A 75 9.48 15.43 27.67
CA GLN A 75 10.29 16.59 28.01
C GLN A 75 10.09 16.95 29.48
N PRO A 76 11.12 17.47 30.17
CA PRO A 76 10.93 18.16 31.44
C PRO A 76 10.07 19.43 31.28
#